data_AF-A0A067CNE9-F1
#
_entry.id   AF-A0A067CNE9-F1
#
_cell.length_a   1.000
_cell.length_b   1.000
_cell.length_c   1.000
_cell.angle_alpha   90.00
_cell.angle_beta   90.00
_cell.angle_gamma   90.00
#
_symmetry.space_group_name_H-M   'P 1'
#
loop_
_entity.id
_entity.type
_entity.pdbx_description
1 polymer ?
#
loop_
_entity_poly.entity_id
_entity_poly.type
_entity_poly.pdbx_seq_one_letter_code
_entity_poly.pdbx_strand_id
1 'polypeptide(L)'
;MPNTASTLSPPLCEFANVTFPSAIADGAYRVSVKTNKPQTNAVIWLESKKTKLQWQCAIDDFTKHTETNYALPSAVVLGGIKNGLAAIDGATTNGTDAASTTHASAIDLDATKRGLALALTIKLSPEWTMGFSFEMTPIKVEVVDILEARIRDLEEAKAPSRMEFCTLTAPTIVGTKSACTWSAPTASTLLRVDGDSEVVVLQSGLHHVHCSLALNSVTSTTITLNINNVPIKTTSFSSDATYRSNTLDLVHVTYLDAGARITLCANVNRGSANGSMTIILLDRGTA
;
A
#
# COMPACT_ATOMS: atom_id res chain seq x y z
N MET A 1 15.51 30.76 33.36
CA MET A 1 14.25 29.99 33.21
C MET A 1 14.59 28.69 32.50
N PRO A 2 14.35 27.50 33.07
CA PRO A 2 14.68 26.26 32.40
C PRO A 2 13.61 25.93 31.35
N ASN A 3 14.10 25.69 30.13
CA ASN A 3 13.34 25.40 28.92
C ASN A 3 12.64 24.04 29.06
N THR A 4 11.31 24.00 29.15
CA THR A 4 10.51 22.78 29.30
C THR A 4 10.30 22.07 27.96
N ALA A 5 11.37 21.87 27.20
CA ALA A 5 11.33 21.25 25.89
C ALA A 5 12.25 20.02 25.88
N SER A 6 11.73 18.87 26.32
CA SER A 6 12.13 17.52 25.86
C SER A 6 11.62 16.44 26.80
N THR A 7 10.45 15.87 26.53
CA THR A 7 10.08 14.48 26.87
C THR A 7 8.83 14.02 26.08
N LEU A 8 8.59 14.55 24.87
CA LEU A 8 7.55 14.00 24.01
C LEU A 8 8.04 12.67 23.43
N SER A 9 7.19 11.64 23.56
CA SER A 9 7.43 10.26 23.11
C SER A 9 7.31 10.16 21.57
N PRO A 10 7.62 9.01 20.95
CA PRO A 10 7.27 8.76 19.54
C PRO A 10 5.81 9.16 19.24
N PRO A 11 5.51 9.57 17.98
CA PRO A 11 4.18 10.00 17.60
C PRO A 11 3.15 8.90 17.90
N LEU A 12 2.00 9.30 18.46
CA LEU A 12 0.85 8.43 18.67
C LEU A 12 0.30 7.91 17.33
N CYS A 13 0.27 8.78 16.33
CA CYS A 13 -0.03 8.46 14.94
C CYS A 13 0.61 9.49 14.01
N GLU A 14 0.89 9.05 12.80
CA GLU A 14 1.37 9.87 11.70
C GLU A 14 0.69 9.39 10.41
N PHE A 15 0.11 10.32 9.66
CA PHE A 15 -0.59 10.05 8.41
C PHE A 15 -0.05 10.96 7.33
N ALA A 16 0.27 10.39 6.16
CA ALA A 16 0.96 11.12 5.11
C ALA A 16 0.02 11.75 4.09
N ASN A 17 -1.23 11.28 3.97
CA ASN A 17 -2.15 11.64 2.88
C ASN A 17 -3.60 11.84 3.36
N VAL A 18 -3.78 12.64 4.42
CA VAL A 18 -5.09 12.99 4.95
C VAL A 18 -5.77 14.02 4.06
N THR A 19 -7.01 13.76 3.63
CA THR A 19 -7.81 14.76 2.91
C THR A 19 -9.04 15.12 3.71
N PHE A 20 -9.04 16.33 4.27
CA PHE A 20 -10.15 16.81 5.08
C PHE A 20 -11.36 17.15 4.20
N PRO A 21 -12.58 16.74 4.56
CA PRO A 21 -13.79 16.99 3.75
C PRO A 21 -14.01 18.45 3.37
N SER A 22 -13.75 19.38 4.29
CA SER A 22 -13.92 20.82 4.04
C SER A 22 -12.75 21.47 3.29
N ALA A 23 -11.61 20.77 3.16
CA ALA A 23 -10.39 21.29 2.53
C ALA A 23 -9.94 20.47 1.30
N ILE A 24 -10.86 19.77 0.62
CA ILE A 24 -10.54 18.94 -0.56
C ILE A 24 -9.77 19.73 -1.63
N ALA A 25 -10.13 21.00 -1.86
CA ALA A 25 -9.47 21.86 -2.85
C ALA A 25 -8.01 22.20 -2.50
N ASP A 26 -7.64 22.11 -1.22
CA ASP A 26 -6.28 22.35 -0.72
C ASP A 26 -5.39 21.10 -0.81
N GLY A 27 -6.00 19.96 -1.14
CA GLY A 27 -5.32 18.69 -1.36
C GLY A 27 -5.00 17.95 -0.07
N ALA A 28 -4.03 17.04 -0.15
CA ALA A 28 -3.64 16.20 0.97
C ALA A 28 -2.78 16.95 2.01
N TYR A 29 -2.93 16.54 3.25
CA TYR A 29 -2.19 17.01 4.41
C TYR A 29 -1.38 15.87 5.02
N ARG A 30 -0.22 16.23 5.60
CA ARG A 30 0.53 15.38 6.51
C ARG A 30 0.12 15.75 7.93
N VAL A 31 -0.14 14.74 8.76
CA VAL A 31 -0.61 14.93 10.12
C VAL A 31 0.23 14.10 11.06
N SER A 32 0.70 14.70 12.16
CA SER A 32 1.40 14.00 13.23
C SER A 32 0.80 14.38 14.57
N VAL A 33 0.47 13.39 15.38
CA VAL A 33 -0.01 13.60 16.75
C VAL A 33 1.03 13.01 17.69
N LYS A 34 1.63 13.85 18.53
CA LYS A 34 2.58 13.43 19.57
C LYS A 34 1.94 13.58 20.93
N THR A 35 2.26 12.68 21.85
CA THR A 35 1.73 12.73 23.22
C THR A 35 2.80 12.36 24.24
N ASN A 36 2.59 12.76 25.48
CA ASN A 36 3.41 12.30 26.59
C ASN A 36 2.99 10.86 26.99
N LYS A 37 3.86 10.14 27.71
CA LYS A 37 3.56 8.76 28.16
C LYS A 37 2.21 8.60 28.87
N PRO A 38 1.78 9.49 29.78
CA PRO A 38 0.47 9.36 30.44
C PRO A 38 -0.71 9.83 29.58
N GLN A 39 -0.47 10.29 28.34
CA GLN A 39 -1.50 10.77 27.41
C GLN A 39 -2.36 11.93 27.90
N THR A 40 -1.80 12.77 28.78
CA THR A 40 -2.48 13.96 29.32
C THR A 40 -2.25 15.20 28.45
N ASN A 41 -1.15 15.21 27.69
CA ASN A 41 -0.77 16.34 26.85
C ASN A 41 -0.51 15.83 25.43
N ALA A 42 -0.82 16.66 24.45
CA ALA A 42 -0.59 16.33 23.05
C ALA A 42 -0.15 17.52 22.22
N VAL A 43 0.51 17.24 21.11
CA VAL A 43 0.80 18.23 20.07
C VAL A 43 0.29 17.65 18.76
N ILE A 44 -0.64 18.36 18.14
CA ILE A 44 -1.13 18.08 16.80
C ILE A 44 -0.35 18.98 15.85
N TRP A 45 0.24 18.40 14.81
CA TRP A 45 0.94 19.11 13.76
C TRP A 45 0.34 18.76 12.39
N LEU A 46 0.14 19.78 11.56
CA LEU A 46 -0.41 19.68 10.21
C LEU A 46 0.54 20.36 9.22
N GLU A 47 0.73 19.74 8.06
CA GLU A 47 1.40 20.34 6.90
C GLU A 47 0.54 20.14 5.65
N SER A 48 0.24 21.21 4.93
CA SER A 48 -0.36 21.09 3.59
C SER A 48 0.70 20.63 2.59
N LYS A 49 0.51 19.49 1.90
CA LYS A 49 1.46 19.05 0.86
C LYS A 49 1.47 19.98 -0.35
N LYS A 50 0.35 20.68 -0.58
CA LYS A 50 0.20 21.65 -1.68
C LYS A 50 0.97 22.93 -1.42
N THR A 51 0.73 23.60 -0.29
CA THR A 51 1.29 24.93 -0.02
C THR A 51 2.56 24.90 0.84
N LYS A 52 2.81 23.77 1.54
CA LYS A 52 3.89 23.60 2.53
C LYS A 52 3.77 24.47 3.77
N LEU A 53 2.61 25.12 3.95
CA LEU A 53 2.28 25.77 5.20
C LEU A 53 2.07 24.74 6.30
N GLN A 54 2.48 25.11 7.51
CA GLN A 54 2.44 24.25 8.68
C GLN A 54 1.68 24.92 9.81
N TRP A 55 0.98 24.12 10.61
CA TRP A 55 0.29 24.57 11.81
C TRP A 55 0.47 23.58 12.94
N GLN A 56 0.36 24.07 14.17
CA GLN A 56 0.39 23.23 15.37
C GLN A 56 -0.66 23.65 16.40
N CYS A 57 -1.18 22.68 17.14
CA CYS A 57 -1.95 22.89 18.37
C CYS A 57 -1.28 22.13 19.50
N ALA A 58 -0.86 22.84 20.56
CA ALA A 58 -0.37 22.24 21.79
C ALA A 58 -1.52 22.16 22.78
N ILE A 59 -1.83 20.94 23.22
CA ILE A 59 -2.92 20.62 24.12
C ILE A 59 -2.32 20.30 25.49
N ASP A 60 -2.51 21.22 26.43
CA ASP A 60 -2.17 21.03 27.84
C ASP A 60 -3.34 20.47 28.65
N ASP A 61 -4.57 20.72 28.18
CA ASP A 61 -5.83 20.31 28.81
C ASP A 61 -6.94 20.17 27.75
N PHE A 62 -7.39 18.94 27.52
CA PHE A 62 -8.43 18.63 26.54
C PHE A 62 -9.80 19.24 26.87
N THR A 63 -10.05 19.60 28.14
CA THR A 63 -11.33 20.17 28.56
C THR A 63 -11.54 21.59 28.02
N LYS A 64 -10.45 22.31 27.73
CA LYS A 64 -10.48 23.66 27.13
C LYS A 64 -10.90 23.66 25.65
N HIS A 65 -10.94 22.48 25.04
CA HIS A 65 -11.20 22.32 23.62
C HIS A 65 -12.61 21.83 23.30
N THR A 66 -13.48 21.63 24.30
CA THR A 66 -14.90 21.30 24.08
C THR A 66 -15.79 22.47 24.45
N GLU A 67 -16.94 22.60 23.78
CA GLU A 67 -17.97 23.59 24.10
C GLU A 67 -18.88 23.15 25.25
N THR A 68 -18.78 21.88 25.68
CA THR A 68 -19.67 21.31 26.70
C THR A 68 -19.01 21.29 28.07
N ASN A 69 -19.81 21.28 29.14
CA ASN A 69 -19.31 21.13 30.50
C ASN A 69 -18.88 19.69 30.84
N TYR A 70 -18.95 18.76 29.88
CA TYR A 70 -18.60 17.36 30.07
C TYR A 70 -17.26 17.07 29.41
N ALA A 71 -16.27 16.68 30.22
CA ALA A 71 -14.96 16.29 29.74
C ALA A 71 -14.88 14.79 29.49
N LEU A 72 -14.48 14.40 28.28
CA LEU A 72 -14.06 13.02 28.03
C LEU A 72 -12.64 12.77 28.52
N PRO A 73 -12.31 11.53 28.93
CA PRO A 73 -10.92 11.18 29.20
C PRO A 73 -10.03 11.46 27.98
N SER A 74 -8.84 12.01 28.20
CA SER A 74 -7.89 12.37 27.13
C SER A 74 -7.60 11.21 26.18
N ALA A 75 -7.51 9.97 26.70
CA ALA A 75 -7.33 8.77 25.89
C ALA A 75 -8.47 8.54 24.88
N VAL A 76 -9.72 8.87 25.24
CA VAL A 76 -10.89 8.76 24.33
C VAL A 76 -10.79 9.82 23.24
N VAL A 77 -10.42 11.04 23.59
CA VAL A 77 -10.25 12.14 22.61
C VAL A 77 -9.12 11.82 21.63
N LEU A 78 -7.96 11.38 22.14
CA LEU A 78 -6.83 10.95 21.34
C LEU A 78 -7.16 9.75 20.43
N GLY A 79 -7.91 8.79 20.95
CA GLY A 79 -8.46 7.69 20.15
C GLY A 79 -9.36 8.17 19.02
N GLY A 80 -10.25 9.14 19.32
CA GLY A 80 -11.11 9.78 18.32
C GLY A 80 -10.32 10.53 17.24
N ILE A 81 -9.27 11.28 17.61
CA ILE A 81 -8.39 11.95 16.63
C ILE A 81 -7.73 10.91 15.73
N LYS A 82 -7.11 9.89 16.31
CA LYS A 82 -6.42 8.84 15.56
C LYS A 82 -7.36 8.13 14.59
N ASN A 83 -8.53 7.72 15.05
CA ASN A 83 -9.50 6.99 14.25
C ASN A 83 -10.13 7.87 13.17
N GLY A 84 -10.46 9.13 13.50
CA GLY A 84 -10.97 10.10 12.55
C GLY A 84 -9.98 10.36 11.42
N LEU A 85 -8.70 10.57 11.75
CA LEU A 85 -7.64 10.77 10.75
C LEU A 85 -7.42 9.52 9.88
N ALA A 86 -7.42 8.32 10.49
CA ALA A 86 -7.29 7.07 9.75
C ALA A 86 -8.43 6.86 8.73
N ALA A 87 -9.65 7.27 9.08
CA ALA A 87 -10.82 7.14 8.20
C ALA A 87 -10.75 8.04 6.96
N ILE A 88 -9.96 9.12 7.00
CA ILE A 88 -9.79 10.08 5.89
C ILE A 88 -8.38 10.08 5.30
N ASP A 89 -7.54 9.11 5.68
CA ASP A 89 -6.23 8.91 5.06
C ASP A 89 -6.39 8.13 3.75
N GLY A 90 -6.00 8.76 2.64
CA GLY A 90 -6.22 8.26 1.29
C GLY A 90 -5.47 6.97 0.93
N ALA A 91 -4.64 6.43 1.84
CA ALA A 91 -4.01 5.13 1.71
C ALA A 91 -4.93 3.95 2.12
N THR A 92 -6.06 4.23 2.79
CA THR A 92 -6.88 3.20 3.48
C THR A 92 -8.24 2.92 2.83
N THR A 93 -8.50 3.40 1.62
CA THR A 93 -9.75 3.11 0.91
C THR A 93 -9.66 1.78 0.16
N ASN A 94 -9.62 0.67 0.89
CA ASN A 94 -10.10 -0.66 0.48
C ASN A 94 -10.07 -1.58 1.73
N GLY A 95 -11.24 -2.01 2.18
CA GLY A 95 -11.37 -3.00 3.25
C GLY A 95 -12.04 -2.48 4.52
N THR A 96 -13.37 -2.35 4.48
CA THR A 96 -14.19 -2.45 5.69
C THR A 96 -14.12 -3.88 6.19
N ASP A 97 -13.40 -4.12 7.28
CA ASP A 97 -13.70 -5.20 8.22
C ASP A 97 -13.92 -4.63 9.62
N ALA A 98 -15.16 -4.77 10.05
CA ALA A 98 -15.65 -4.35 11.35
C ALA A 98 -15.26 -5.37 12.41
N ALA A 99 -14.39 -4.99 13.35
CA ALA A 99 -14.42 -5.46 14.74
C ALA A 99 -13.46 -4.64 15.62
N SER A 100 -13.80 -3.39 15.87
CA SER A 100 -13.43 -2.73 17.13
C SER A 100 -14.58 -1.82 17.52
N THR A 101 -15.07 -1.96 18.74
CA THR A 101 -16.24 -1.26 19.31
C THR A 101 -16.00 0.24 19.55
N THR A 102 -15.24 0.90 18.67
CA THR A 102 -14.84 2.30 18.79
C THR A 102 -15.92 3.22 18.25
N HIS A 103 -16.35 4.16 19.09
CA HIS A 103 -17.18 5.31 18.75
C HIS A 103 -16.82 5.90 17.38
N ALA A 104 -17.83 6.16 16.54
CA ALA A 104 -17.62 6.79 15.25
C ALA A 104 -17.13 8.23 15.48
N SER A 105 -15.90 8.51 15.05
CA SER A 105 -15.27 9.82 15.12
C SER A 105 -15.15 10.43 13.73
N ALA A 106 -15.63 11.64 13.55
CA ALA A 106 -15.43 12.43 12.34
C ALA A 106 -14.44 13.57 12.63
N ILE A 107 -13.55 13.86 11.67
CA ILE A 107 -12.56 14.93 11.80
C ILE A 107 -12.55 15.78 10.54
N ASP A 108 -12.43 17.09 10.71
CA ASP A 108 -12.40 18.04 9.59
C ASP A 108 -11.59 19.29 9.96
N LEU A 109 -11.29 20.12 8.96
CA LEU A 109 -10.75 21.45 9.18
C LEU A 109 -11.87 22.48 9.16
N ASP A 110 -11.90 23.33 10.17
CA ASP A 110 -12.76 24.50 10.23
C ASP A 110 -11.92 25.77 10.03
N ALA A 111 -12.26 26.54 9.00
CA ALA A 111 -11.69 27.86 8.77
C ALA A 111 -12.57 28.89 9.50
N THR A 112 -12.29 29.09 10.79
CA THR A 112 -13.00 30.11 11.57
C THR A 112 -12.48 31.51 11.23
N LYS A 113 -13.23 32.55 11.59
CA LYS A 113 -12.79 33.95 11.44
C LYS A 113 -11.47 34.26 12.18
N ARG A 114 -11.02 33.39 13.10
CA ARG A 114 -9.84 33.58 13.94
C ARG A 114 -8.62 32.77 13.48
N GLY A 115 -8.79 31.84 12.55
CA GLY A 115 -7.69 30.98 12.10
C GLY A 115 -8.17 29.62 11.61
N LEU A 116 -7.22 28.69 11.46
CA LEU A 116 -7.48 27.30 11.15
C LEU A 116 -7.71 26.52 12.46
N ALA A 117 -8.76 25.72 12.53
CA ALA A 117 -9.00 24.81 13.65
C ALA A 117 -9.21 23.38 13.13
N LEU A 118 -8.77 22.40 13.91
CA LEU A 118 -9.10 20.99 13.68
C LEU A 118 -10.35 20.66 14.51
N ALA A 119 -11.45 20.34 13.83
CA ALA A 119 -12.72 19.98 14.45
C ALA A 119 -12.80 18.45 14.58
N LEU A 120 -13.07 17.97 15.79
CA LEU A 120 -13.31 16.55 16.07
C LEU A 120 -14.71 16.36 16.62
N THR A 121 -15.43 15.40 16.06
CA THR A 121 -16.75 15.00 16.53
C THR A 121 -16.72 13.54 16.93
N ILE A 122 -17.00 13.23 18.20
CA ILE A 122 -17.03 11.86 18.72
C ILE A 122 -18.48 11.47 19.03
N LYS A 123 -18.98 10.42 18.39
CA LYS A 123 -20.33 9.89 18.62
C LYS A 123 -20.29 8.77 19.66
N LEU A 124 -20.73 9.09 20.88
CA LEU A 124 -20.74 8.16 22.02
C LEU A 124 -21.97 7.25 22.00
N SER A 125 -23.10 7.79 21.54
CA SER A 125 -24.37 7.07 21.32
C SER A 125 -25.13 7.70 20.14
N PRO A 126 -26.24 7.11 19.66
CA PRO A 126 -27.05 7.70 18.60
C PRO A 126 -27.47 9.17 18.85
N GLU A 127 -27.72 9.51 20.12
CA GLU A 127 -28.19 10.82 20.56
C GLU A 127 -27.09 11.69 21.17
N TRP A 128 -25.94 11.10 21.51
CA TRP A 128 -24.88 11.81 22.21
C TRP A 128 -23.62 11.95 21.37
N THR A 129 -23.35 13.19 20.97
CA THR A 129 -22.22 13.60 20.16
C THR A 129 -21.48 14.69 20.89
N MET A 130 -20.15 14.58 20.96
CA MET A 130 -19.30 15.59 21.57
C MET A 130 -18.36 16.20 20.53
N GLY A 131 -18.37 17.54 20.45
CA GLY A 131 -17.49 18.33 19.61
C GLY A 131 -16.26 18.83 20.37
N PHE A 132 -15.13 18.83 19.69
CA PHE A 132 -13.89 19.47 20.09
C PHE A 132 -13.36 20.36 18.97
N SER A 133 -12.81 21.51 19.33
CA SER A 133 -12.11 22.42 18.41
C SER A 133 -10.69 22.67 18.91
N PHE A 134 -9.72 22.31 18.08
CA PHE A 134 -8.30 22.51 18.34
C PHE A 134 -7.79 23.64 17.47
N GLU A 135 -7.74 24.86 18.03
CA GLU A 135 -7.23 26.04 17.36
C GLU A 135 -5.75 25.85 16.98
N MET A 136 -5.43 26.00 15.70
CA MET A 136 -4.11 25.73 15.15
C MET A 136 -3.34 27.05 14.96
N THR A 137 -2.14 27.10 15.53
CA THR A 137 -1.22 28.24 15.37
C THR A 137 -0.33 28.02 14.14
N PRO A 138 -0.25 28.97 13.19
CA PRO A 138 0.67 28.88 12.06
C PRO A 138 2.12 28.81 12.53
N ILE A 139 2.90 27.91 11.93
CA ILE A 139 4.34 27.85 12.10
C ILE A 139 4.98 28.69 10.99
N LYS A 140 5.94 29.55 11.35
CA LYS A 140 6.76 30.24 10.35
C LYS A 140 7.61 29.19 9.62
N VAL A 141 7.35 29.02 8.33
CA VAL A 141 8.10 28.08 7.47
C VAL A 141 9.12 28.89 6.67
N GLU A 142 10.40 28.54 6.76
CA GLU A 142 11.45 29.16 5.97
C GLU A 142 11.61 28.45 4.62
N VAL A 143 12.28 29.12 3.66
CA VAL A 143 12.45 28.55 2.30
C VAL A 143 13.16 27.20 2.34
N VAL A 144 14.11 27.03 3.27
CA VAL A 144 14.81 25.76 3.47
C VAL A 144 13.85 24.65 3.88
N ASP A 145 12.95 24.93 4.84
CA ASP A 145 11.94 23.96 5.30
C ASP A 145 10.99 23.56 4.16
N ILE A 146 10.61 24.51 3.29
CA ILE A 146 9.79 24.23 2.11
C ILE A 146 10.53 23.29 1.16
N LEU A 147 11.82 23.54 0.91
CA LEU A 147 12.63 22.70 0.02
C LEU A 147 12.80 21.29 0.59
N GLU A 148 13.08 21.15 1.89
CA GLU A 148 13.14 19.85 2.56
C GLU A 148 11.81 19.11 2.49
N ALA A 149 10.69 19.81 2.72
CA ALA A 149 9.35 19.24 2.63
C ALA A 149 9.00 18.81 1.19
N ARG A 150 9.51 19.51 0.17
CA ARG A 150 9.36 19.13 -1.24
C ARG A 150 10.23 17.93 -1.61
N ILE A 151 11.47 17.89 -1.14
CA ILE A 151 12.37 16.74 -1.35
C ILE A 151 11.75 15.49 -0.73
N ARG A 152 11.23 15.58 0.51
CA ARG A 152 10.55 14.47 1.17
C ARG A 152 9.32 13.99 0.39
N ASP A 153 8.50 14.91 -0.11
CA ASP A 153 7.36 14.54 -0.94
C ASP A 153 7.79 13.88 -2.25
N LEU A 154 8.88 14.33 -2.87
CA LEU A 154 9.44 13.69 -4.06
C LEU A 154 10.02 12.31 -3.75
N GLU A 155 10.67 12.13 -2.61
CA GLU A 155 11.16 10.85 -2.13
C GLU A 155 10.02 9.89 -1.81
N GLU A 156 8.91 10.38 -1.26
CA GLU A 156 7.71 9.60 -0.96
C GLU A 156 6.95 9.23 -2.24
N ALA A 157 6.86 10.14 -3.22
CA ALA A 157 6.29 9.86 -4.54
C ALA A 157 7.17 8.92 -5.38
N LYS A 158 8.49 8.99 -5.18
CA LYS A 158 9.48 8.14 -5.84
C LYS A 158 9.79 6.87 -5.06
N ALA A 159 9.30 6.74 -3.83
CA ALA A 159 9.40 5.51 -3.07
C ALA A 159 8.74 4.44 -3.94
N PRO A 160 9.52 3.51 -4.52
CA PRO A 160 8.94 2.56 -5.44
C PRO A 160 7.91 1.79 -4.64
N SER A 161 6.66 1.74 -5.13
CA SER A 161 5.88 0.52 -5.00
C SER A 161 6.84 -0.55 -5.50
N ARG A 162 7.50 -1.25 -4.56
CA ARG A 162 8.56 -2.19 -4.87
C ARG A 162 7.88 -3.26 -5.71
N MET A 163 7.99 -3.10 -7.02
CA MET A 163 7.52 -4.05 -8.00
C MET A 163 8.39 -5.28 -7.78
N GLU A 164 7.92 -6.15 -6.89
CA GLU A 164 8.57 -7.41 -6.61
C GLU A 164 8.37 -8.27 -7.84
N PHE A 165 9.46 -8.58 -8.53
CA PHE A 165 9.45 -9.52 -9.63
C PHE A 165 10.39 -10.66 -9.34
N CYS A 166 10.01 -11.83 -9.83
CA CYS A 166 10.85 -13.02 -9.78
C CYS A 166 10.85 -13.66 -11.17
N THR A 167 12.04 -13.90 -11.70
CA THR A 167 12.21 -14.61 -12.98
C THR A 167 12.75 -16.01 -12.69
N LEU A 168 11.98 -17.00 -13.10
CA LEU A 168 12.34 -18.41 -13.09
C LEU A 168 12.84 -18.81 -14.47
N THR A 169 13.88 -19.63 -14.53
CA THR A 169 14.38 -20.18 -15.78
C THR A 169 14.12 -21.66 -15.83
N ALA A 170 13.64 -22.13 -16.98
CA ALA A 170 13.49 -23.55 -17.26
C ALA A 170 14.71 -24.05 -18.04
N PRO A 171 15.26 -25.23 -17.69
CA PRO A 171 16.26 -25.89 -18.52
C PRO A 171 15.63 -26.32 -19.85
N THR A 172 16.43 -26.94 -20.71
CA THR A 172 15.98 -27.37 -22.04
C THR A 172 14.80 -28.33 -21.96
N ILE A 173 13.68 -27.90 -22.52
CA ILE A 173 12.42 -28.62 -22.65
C ILE A 173 12.46 -29.43 -23.94
N VAL A 174 12.26 -30.74 -23.81
CA VAL A 174 12.19 -31.68 -24.94
C VAL A 174 10.96 -32.58 -24.76
N GLY A 175 10.25 -32.83 -25.87
CA GLY A 175 9.14 -33.78 -25.90
C GLY A 175 7.76 -33.17 -25.69
N THR A 176 6.76 -34.06 -25.57
CA THR A 176 5.34 -33.69 -25.59
C THR A 176 4.72 -33.72 -24.19
N LYS A 177 3.97 -32.66 -23.86
CA LYS A 177 3.18 -32.49 -22.62
C LYS A 177 3.98 -32.61 -21.31
N SER A 178 5.14 -31.96 -21.24
CA SER A 178 5.90 -31.88 -19.99
C SER A 178 5.60 -30.57 -19.27
N ALA A 179 5.36 -30.65 -17.96
CA ALA A 179 5.42 -29.47 -17.11
C ALA A 179 6.86 -28.93 -17.15
N CYS A 180 7.01 -27.62 -17.34
CA CYS A 180 8.32 -26.98 -17.29
C CYS A 180 8.89 -27.13 -15.88
N THR A 181 10.16 -27.52 -15.78
CA THR A 181 10.89 -27.48 -14.53
C THR A 181 11.54 -26.11 -14.34
N TRP A 182 11.72 -25.66 -13.10
CA TRP A 182 12.16 -24.30 -12.78
C TRP A 182 13.35 -24.31 -11.85
N SER A 183 14.37 -23.54 -12.19
CA SER A 183 15.41 -23.13 -11.25
C SER A 183 15.15 -21.69 -10.81
N ALA A 184 14.87 -21.47 -9.54
CA ALA A 184 14.74 -20.14 -8.97
C ALA A 184 16.13 -19.59 -8.58
N PRO A 185 16.43 -18.31 -8.84
CA PRO A 185 17.49 -17.61 -8.14
C PRO A 185 17.15 -17.55 -6.64
N THR A 186 18.15 -17.78 -5.79
CA THR A 186 18.03 -18.00 -4.33
C THR A 186 17.06 -17.03 -3.62
N ALA A 187 16.22 -17.59 -2.73
CA ALA A 187 15.32 -16.92 -1.77
C ALA A 187 14.49 -15.75 -2.34
N SER A 188 13.31 -16.08 -2.90
CA SER A 188 12.28 -15.10 -3.28
C SER A 188 11.22 -14.99 -2.17
N THR A 189 10.81 -13.77 -1.82
CA THR A 189 9.68 -13.49 -0.93
C THR A 189 8.33 -13.53 -1.66
N LEU A 190 8.34 -13.56 -2.99
CA LEU A 190 7.15 -13.55 -3.83
C LEU A 190 6.67 -14.95 -4.17
N LEU A 191 7.61 -15.87 -4.41
CA LEU A 191 7.34 -17.21 -4.91
C LEU A 191 8.26 -18.23 -4.27
N ARG A 192 7.81 -19.48 -4.21
CA ARG A 192 8.67 -20.64 -4.01
C ARG A 192 8.43 -21.65 -5.12
N VAL A 193 9.47 -22.38 -5.50
CA VAL A 193 9.33 -23.56 -6.35
C VAL A 193 9.07 -24.76 -5.43
N ASP A 194 7.97 -25.47 -5.66
CA ASP A 194 7.60 -26.70 -4.95
C ASP A 194 7.90 -27.90 -5.87
N GLY A 195 8.75 -28.81 -5.38
CA GLY A 195 9.40 -29.81 -6.24
C GLY A 195 10.23 -29.15 -7.34
N ASP A 196 9.94 -29.48 -8.60
CA ASP A 196 10.67 -28.95 -9.76
C ASP A 196 9.79 -28.16 -10.73
N SER A 197 8.46 -28.35 -10.77
CA SER A 197 7.60 -27.84 -11.84
C SER A 197 6.53 -26.84 -11.41
N GLU A 198 6.31 -26.73 -10.11
CA GLU A 198 5.20 -25.96 -9.55
C GLU A 198 5.72 -24.71 -8.85
N VAL A 199 5.07 -23.59 -9.13
CA VAL A 199 5.43 -22.30 -8.56
C VAL A 199 4.31 -21.87 -7.64
N VAL A 200 4.61 -21.77 -6.35
CA VAL A 200 3.64 -21.37 -5.32
C VAL A 200 3.81 -19.90 -5.01
N VAL A 201 2.72 -19.15 -5.13
CA VAL A 201 2.65 -17.73 -4.78
C VAL A 201 2.69 -17.59 -3.26
N LEU A 202 3.55 -16.71 -2.74
CA LEU A 202 3.69 -16.46 -1.30
C LEU A 202 2.93 -15.22 -0.83
N GLN A 203 2.60 -14.30 -1.73
CA GLN A 203 1.90 -13.04 -1.42
C GLN A 203 0.64 -12.93 -2.27
N SER A 204 -0.50 -12.64 -1.64
CA SER A 204 -1.75 -12.38 -2.37
C SER A 204 -1.68 -11.04 -3.12
N GLY A 205 -2.28 -10.97 -4.30
CA GLY A 205 -2.41 -9.70 -5.02
C GLY A 205 -2.61 -9.83 -6.52
N LEU A 206 -2.57 -8.68 -7.20
CA LEU A 206 -2.63 -8.59 -8.65
C LEU A 206 -1.25 -8.90 -9.24
N HIS A 207 -1.16 -9.97 -10.03
CA HIS A 207 0.08 -10.44 -10.62
C HIS A 207 0.06 -10.32 -12.14
N HIS A 208 1.21 -9.94 -12.70
CA HIS A 208 1.51 -10.05 -14.13
C HIS A 208 2.46 -11.23 -14.35
N VAL A 209 1.97 -12.26 -15.04
CA VAL A 209 2.69 -13.48 -15.40
C VAL A 209 3.10 -13.39 -16.88
N HIS A 210 4.40 -13.44 -17.14
CA HIS A 210 4.97 -13.48 -18.47
C HIS A 210 5.81 -14.73 -18.64
N CYS A 211 5.45 -15.57 -19.60
CA CYS A 211 6.22 -16.76 -19.97
C CYS A 211 6.80 -16.56 -21.36
N SER A 212 8.07 -16.89 -21.55
CA SER A 212 8.74 -16.82 -22.85
C SER A 212 9.49 -18.12 -23.11
N LEU A 213 9.31 -18.69 -24.31
CA LEU A 213 10.07 -19.85 -24.79
C LEU A 213 10.90 -19.48 -26.01
N ALA A 214 12.21 -19.66 -25.95
CA ALA A 214 13.11 -19.65 -27.09
C ALA A 214 13.11 -21.05 -27.74
N LEU A 215 12.60 -21.13 -28.97
CA LEU A 215 12.38 -22.35 -29.74
C LEU A 215 13.55 -22.60 -30.69
N ASN A 216 14.08 -23.82 -30.69
CA ASN A 216 15.18 -24.24 -31.55
C ASN A 216 14.79 -25.46 -32.38
N SER A 217 14.68 -25.28 -33.70
CA SER A 217 14.33 -26.33 -34.66
C SER A 217 12.98 -27.01 -34.39
N VAL A 218 12.00 -26.21 -33.95
CA VAL A 218 10.65 -26.67 -33.55
C VAL A 218 9.67 -26.50 -34.71
N THR A 219 8.92 -27.56 -35.06
CA THR A 219 7.87 -27.48 -36.10
C THR A 219 6.56 -26.98 -35.55
N SER A 220 6.21 -27.37 -34.33
CA SER A 220 5.07 -26.80 -33.63
C SER A 220 5.27 -26.87 -32.13
N THR A 221 4.75 -25.90 -31.41
CA THR A 221 4.74 -25.92 -29.95
C THR A 221 3.48 -25.29 -29.40
N THR A 222 3.05 -25.76 -28.23
CA THR A 222 2.02 -25.09 -27.44
C THR A 222 2.49 -24.90 -26.01
N ILE A 223 2.18 -23.74 -25.44
CA ILE A 223 2.36 -23.47 -24.01
C ILE A 223 1.01 -23.18 -23.39
N THR A 224 0.76 -23.80 -22.23
CA THR A 224 -0.47 -23.61 -21.45
C THR A 224 -0.11 -23.23 -20.03
N LEU A 225 -0.57 -22.05 -19.61
CA LEU A 225 -0.48 -21.59 -18.23
C LEU A 225 -1.66 -22.16 -17.44
N ASN A 226 -1.35 -22.94 -16.41
CA ASN A 226 -2.31 -23.48 -15.46
C ASN A 226 -2.18 -22.74 -14.12
N ILE A 227 -3.32 -22.38 -13.54
CA ILE A 227 -3.42 -21.86 -12.17
C ILE A 227 -4.32 -22.81 -11.39
N ASN A 228 -3.82 -23.35 -10.27
CA ASN A 228 -4.50 -24.36 -9.45
C ASN A 228 -4.99 -25.56 -10.27
N ASN A 229 -4.12 -26.06 -11.18
CA ASN A 229 -4.42 -27.14 -12.13
C ASN A 229 -5.54 -26.84 -13.15
N VAL A 230 -5.98 -25.58 -13.27
CA VAL A 230 -6.96 -25.16 -14.29
C VAL A 230 -6.22 -24.42 -15.41
N PRO A 231 -6.38 -24.81 -16.69
CA PRO A 231 -5.79 -24.10 -17.81
C PRO A 231 -6.47 -22.73 -17.97
N ILE A 232 -5.68 -21.66 -17.88
CA ILE A 232 -6.17 -20.28 -17.95
C ILE A 232 -5.87 -19.65 -19.30
N LYS A 233 -4.69 -19.92 -19.87
CA LYS A 233 -4.28 -19.36 -21.15
C LYS A 233 -3.39 -20.32 -21.92
N THR A 234 -3.57 -20.37 -23.24
CA THR A 234 -2.75 -21.17 -24.15
C THR A 234 -2.30 -20.32 -25.32
N THR A 235 -1.03 -20.44 -25.70
CA THR A 235 -0.48 -19.88 -26.95
C THR A 235 0.19 -21.00 -27.74
N SER A 236 0.13 -20.93 -29.06
CA SER A 236 0.69 -21.93 -29.97
C SER A 236 1.53 -21.29 -31.06
N PHE A 237 2.54 -22.04 -31.52
CA PHE A 237 3.36 -21.74 -32.68
C PHE A 237 3.38 -22.95 -33.62
N SER A 238 3.39 -22.68 -34.93
CA SER A 238 3.57 -23.69 -35.96
C SER A 238 4.39 -23.09 -37.10
N SER A 239 5.32 -23.85 -37.65
CA SER A 239 6.14 -23.45 -38.78
C SER A 239 6.50 -24.64 -39.65
N ASP A 240 6.49 -24.40 -40.95
CA ASP A 240 6.93 -25.38 -41.96
C ASP A 240 8.46 -25.44 -42.09
N ALA A 241 9.19 -24.53 -41.45
CA ALA A 241 10.65 -24.43 -41.53
C ALA A 241 11.34 -24.91 -40.25
N THR A 242 12.00 -26.07 -40.34
CA THR A 242 12.66 -26.75 -39.20
C THR A 242 13.96 -26.12 -38.70
N TYR A 243 14.41 -24.99 -39.25
CA TYR A 243 15.76 -24.44 -39.02
C TYR A 243 15.80 -22.98 -38.55
N ARG A 244 14.70 -22.45 -38.03
CA ARG A 244 14.66 -21.07 -37.49
C ARG A 244 14.53 -21.09 -35.97
N SER A 245 15.26 -20.18 -35.34
CA SER A 245 15.02 -19.83 -33.94
C SER A 245 13.83 -18.89 -33.88
N ASN A 246 12.85 -19.20 -33.05
CA ASN A 246 11.65 -18.39 -32.85
C ASN A 246 11.40 -18.21 -31.36
N THR A 247 10.60 -17.21 -30.99
CA THR A 247 10.15 -17.02 -29.61
C THR A 247 8.64 -17.22 -29.52
N LEU A 248 8.17 -17.79 -28.42
CA LEU A 248 6.76 -17.92 -28.10
C LEU A 248 6.49 -17.34 -26.72
N ASP A 249 5.66 -16.29 -26.69
CA ASP A 249 5.35 -15.57 -25.46
C ASP A 249 3.89 -15.79 -25.03
N LEU A 250 3.67 -15.80 -23.72
CA LEU A 250 2.36 -15.83 -23.08
C LEU A 250 2.35 -14.82 -21.94
N VAL A 251 1.43 -13.86 -22.01
CA VAL A 251 1.23 -12.83 -20.99
C VAL A 251 -0.15 -12.99 -20.38
N HIS A 252 -0.25 -12.95 -19.05
CA HIS A 252 -1.51 -13.01 -18.33
C HIS A 252 -1.46 -12.15 -17.06
N VAL A 253 -2.52 -11.37 -16.82
CA VAL A 253 -2.67 -10.56 -15.61
C VAL A 253 -3.86 -11.11 -14.83
N THR A 254 -3.67 -11.44 -13.57
CA THR A 254 -4.72 -12.01 -12.73
C THR A 254 -4.45 -11.80 -11.25
N TYR A 255 -5.51 -11.86 -10.45
CA TYR A 255 -5.40 -11.90 -9.00
C TYR A 255 -5.03 -13.32 -8.55
N LEU A 256 -4.04 -13.44 -7.68
CA LEU A 256 -3.58 -14.72 -7.12
C LEU A 256 -3.55 -14.61 -5.61
N ASP A 257 -4.09 -15.61 -4.93
CA ASP A 257 -3.99 -15.73 -3.48
C ASP A 257 -2.65 -16.35 -3.07
N ALA A 258 -2.20 -16.03 -1.86
CA ALA A 258 -1.10 -16.76 -1.23
C ALA A 258 -1.45 -18.26 -1.15
N GLY A 259 -0.54 -19.10 -1.65
CA GLY A 259 -0.75 -20.54 -1.82
C GLY A 259 -1.26 -20.95 -3.20
N ALA A 260 -1.62 -20.01 -4.09
CA ALA A 260 -1.97 -20.32 -5.46
C ALA A 260 -0.79 -21.01 -6.18
N ARG A 261 -1.11 -22.02 -6.98
CA ARG A 261 -0.15 -22.89 -7.66
C ARG A 261 -0.14 -22.60 -9.15
N ILE A 262 1.01 -22.27 -9.70
CA ILE A 262 1.20 -21.96 -11.11
C ILE A 262 2.04 -23.06 -11.75
N THR A 263 1.61 -23.53 -12.91
CA THR A 263 2.35 -24.50 -13.72
C THR A 263 2.30 -24.09 -15.17
N LEU A 264 3.42 -24.17 -15.88
CA LEU A 264 3.47 -24.03 -17.33
C LEU A 264 3.67 -25.41 -17.95
N CYS A 265 2.76 -25.81 -18.83
CA CYS A 265 2.91 -27.02 -19.61
C CYS A 265 3.30 -26.66 -21.03
N ALA A 266 4.39 -27.25 -21.51
CA ALA A 266 4.85 -27.09 -22.88
C ALA A 266 4.72 -28.41 -23.66
N ASN A 267 4.31 -28.31 -24.91
CA ASN A 267 4.28 -29.42 -25.84
C ASN A 267 5.10 -29.05 -27.06
N VAL A 268 6.35 -29.55 -27.14
CA VAL A 268 7.30 -29.20 -28.19
C VAL A 268 7.40 -30.36 -29.18
N ASN A 269 6.94 -30.14 -30.40
CA ASN A 269 7.05 -31.12 -31.48
C ASN A 269 8.32 -30.86 -32.30
N ARG A 270 9.26 -31.80 -32.19
CA ARG A 270 10.63 -31.75 -32.72
C ARG A 270 11.45 -30.57 -32.17
N GLY A 271 12.76 -30.75 -32.06
CA GLY A 271 13.65 -29.71 -31.53
C GLY A 271 13.58 -29.57 -30.01
N SER A 272 13.92 -28.38 -29.52
CA SER A 272 13.97 -28.07 -28.09
C SER A 272 13.54 -26.63 -27.82
N ALA A 273 13.14 -26.36 -26.58
CA ALA A 273 12.84 -25.01 -26.13
C ALA A 273 13.55 -24.70 -24.81
N ASN A 274 13.99 -23.46 -24.61
CA ASN A 274 14.42 -22.97 -23.30
C ASN A 274 13.41 -21.92 -22.83
N GLY A 275 13.05 -21.95 -21.56
CA GLY A 275 11.96 -21.12 -21.05
C GLY A 275 12.35 -20.18 -19.93
N SER A 276 11.59 -19.10 -19.79
CA SER A 276 11.54 -18.30 -18.58
C SER A 276 10.10 -17.96 -18.22
N MET A 277 9.86 -17.78 -16.93
CA MET A 277 8.62 -17.24 -16.39
C MET A 277 8.97 -16.11 -15.44
N THR A 278 8.55 -14.89 -15.79
CA THR A 278 8.63 -13.71 -14.93
C THR A 278 7.25 -13.45 -14.33
N ILE A 279 7.18 -13.40 -13.00
CA ILE A 279 5.97 -13.01 -12.29
C ILE A 279 6.27 -11.71 -11.56
N ILE A 280 5.35 -10.75 -11.68
CA ILE A 280 5.48 -9.42 -11.10
C ILE A 280 4.24 -9.12 -10.26
N LEU A 281 4.45 -8.72 -9.00
CA LEU A 281 3.38 -8.21 -8.14
C LEU A 281 3.13 -6.73 -8.48
N LEU A 282 1.95 -6.46 -9.02
CA LEU A 282 1.51 -5.12 -9.40
C LEU A 282 0.85 -4.39 -8.23
N ASP A 283 0.06 -5.13 -7.45
CA ASP A 283 -0.69 -4.60 -6.31
C ASP A 283 -0.83 -5.68 -5.23
N ARG A 284 -0.61 -5.31 -3.97
CA ARG A 284 -0.78 -6.21 -2.83
C ARG A 284 -2.25 -6.19 -2.45
N GLY A 285 -2.92 -7.33 -2.62
CA GLY A 285 -4.25 -7.49 -2.06
C GLY A 285 -4.17 -7.31 -0.54
N THR A 286 -5.09 -6.53 0.03
CA THR A 286 -5.22 -6.39 1.49
C THR A 286 -5.50 -7.76 2.10
N ALA A 287 -4.60 -8.23 2.96
CA ALA A 287 -4.79 -9.43 3.78
C ALA A 287 -5.70 -9.15 4.97
#